data_AF-A0A2A2GUY0-F1
#
_entry.id   AF-A0A2A2GUY0-F1
#
_cell.length_a   1.000
_cell.length_b   1.000
_cell.length_c   1.000
_cell.angle_alpha   90.00
_cell.angle_beta   90.00
_cell.angle_gamma   90.00
#
_symmetry.space_group_name_H-M   'P 1'
#
loop_
_entity.id
_entity.type
_entity.pdbx_description
1 polymer ?
#
loop_
_entity_poly.entity_id
_entity_poly.type
_entity_poly.pdbx_seq_one_letter_code
_entity_poly.pdbx_strand_id
1 'polypeptide(L)'
;MLIFGYPNLEAPKFRYIQNLEDIAKSKNEEIVWFYAKQDRDFALLGHCVRCGIACAVRVDDVLDFVLCASLKPMYCIVDDDPKPYQEIAETYVLDSKVLGVITHKEQIVSMAHKGIDGVIFASWLEV
;
A
#
# COMPACT_ATOMS: atom_id res chain seq x y z
N MET A 1 6.64 12.29 4.51
CA MET A 1 6.59 11.43 3.31
C MET A 1 7.40 10.17 3.57
N LEU A 2 6.83 9.00 3.28
CA LEU A 2 7.48 7.70 3.34
C LEU A 2 8.12 7.36 1.99
N ILE A 3 9.23 6.62 1.99
CA ILE A 3 9.93 6.24 0.75
C ILE A 3 10.36 4.78 0.88
N PHE A 4 9.81 3.90 0.03
CA PHE A 4 10.11 2.47 0.02
C PHE A 4 10.84 2.06 -1.26
N GLY A 5 11.98 1.39 -1.13
CA GLY A 5 12.75 0.87 -2.26
C GLY A 5 13.78 1.81 -2.89
N TYR A 6 14.12 2.91 -2.22
CA TYR A 6 15.26 3.73 -2.62
C TYR A 6 16.58 3.08 -2.17
N PRO A 7 17.61 2.98 -3.03
CA PRO A 7 18.91 2.41 -2.64
C PRO A 7 19.53 3.14 -1.43
N ASN A 8 20.07 2.38 -0.48
CA ASN A 8 20.69 2.88 0.76
C ASN A 8 19.72 3.51 1.77
N LEU A 9 18.40 3.42 1.57
CA LEU A 9 17.41 3.73 2.59
C LEU A 9 16.84 2.43 3.15
N GLU A 10 17.06 2.18 4.45
CA GLU A 10 16.50 1.01 5.11
C GLU A 10 14.98 1.13 5.21
N ALA A 11 14.27 0.13 4.71
CA ALA A 11 12.83 0.06 4.76
C ALA A 11 12.37 -1.40 4.81
N PRO A 12 11.20 -1.69 5.42
CA PRO A 12 10.62 -3.03 5.37
C PRO A 12 10.45 -3.52 3.93
N LYS A 13 10.66 -4.82 3.74
CA LYS A 13 10.38 -5.46 2.45
C LYS A 13 8.89 -5.66 2.28
N PHE A 14 8.44 -5.55 1.03
CA PHE A 14 7.06 -5.84 0.65
C PHE A 14 7.03 -7.25 0.04
N ARG A 15 6.23 -8.15 0.61
CA ARG A 15 6.06 -9.52 0.11
C ARG A 15 4.69 -9.67 -0.53
N TYR A 16 4.66 -10.04 -1.80
CA TYR A 16 3.42 -10.37 -2.46
C TYR A 16 2.81 -11.65 -1.87
N ILE A 17 1.51 -11.66 -1.64
CA ILE A 17 0.74 -12.83 -1.19
C ILE A 17 -0.53 -12.99 -2.02
N GLN A 18 -1.05 -14.21 -2.11
CA GLN A 18 -2.34 -14.46 -2.77
C GLN A 18 -3.38 -15.10 -1.85
N ASN A 19 -2.94 -15.65 -0.73
CA ASN A 19 -3.77 -16.43 0.18
C ASN A 19 -3.15 -16.49 1.59
N LEU A 20 -3.84 -17.16 2.50
CA LEU A 20 -3.41 -17.34 3.90
C LEU A 20 -2.16 -18.23 4.04
N GLU A 21 -1.90 -19.15 3.11
CA GLU A 21 -0.72 -20.00 3.16
C GLU A 21 0.57 -19.21 2.89
N ASP A 22 0.48 -18.15 2.10
CA ASP A 22 1.62 -17.27 1.82
C ASP A 22 1.99 -16.39 3.03
N ILE A 23 1.01 -16.07 3.89
CA ILE A 23 1.25 -15.38 5.17
C ILE A 23 2.14 -16.23 6.08
N ALA A 24 1.92 -17.55 6.13
CA ALA A 24 2.77 -18.44 6.95
C ALA A 24 4.23 -18.48 6.48
N LYS A 25 4.50 -18.05 5.24
CA LYS A 25 5.84 -17.96 4.65
C LYS A 25 6.46 -16.56 4.78
N SER A 26 5.69 -15.56 5.21
CA SER A 26 6.20 -14.20 5.42
C SER A 26 6.96 -14.10 6.73
N LYS A 27 7.88 -13.13 6.80
CA LYS A 27 8.58 -12.80 8.05
C LYS A 27 7.84 -11.67 8.77
N ASN A 28 8.01 -11.59 10.09
CA ASN A 28 7.38 -10.56 10.90
C ASN A 28 7.86 -9.14 10.55
N GLU A 29 9.09 -8.98 10.05
CA GLU A 29 9.60 -7.68 9.60
C GLU A 29 9.11 -7.26 8.19
N GLU A 30 8.44 -8.15 7.45
CA GLU A 30 7.93 -7.87 6.10
C GLU A 30 6.50 -7.30 6.17
N ILE A 31 6.17 -6.43 5.22
CA ILE A 31 4.80 -6.00 4.97
C ILE A 31 4.24 -6.88 3.85
N VAL A 32 3.15 -7.58 4.10
CA VAL A 32 2.48 -8.34 3.04
C VAL A 32 1.69 -7.40 2.14
N TRP A 33 1.65 -7.65 0.83
CA TRP A 33 0.84 -6.87 -0.09
C TRP A 33 0.16 -7.73 -1.15
N PHE A 34 -0.98 -7.26 -1.65
CA PHE A 34 -1.76 -7.93 -2.69
C PHE A 34 -2.70 -6.94 -3.39
N TYR A 35 -3.32 -7.39 -4.48
CA TYR A 35 -4.34 -6.62 -5.18
C TYR A 35 -5.70 -6.80 -4.51
N ALA A 36 -6.44 -5.71 -4.29
CA ALA A 36 -7.81 -5.78 -3.80
C ALA A 36 -8.79 -5.61 -4.96
N LYS A 37 -9.17 -6.71 -5.63
CA LYS A 37 -10.05 -6.68 -6.82
C LYS A 37 -11.31 -7.51 -6.69
N GLN A 38 -11.32 -8.48 -5.78
CA GLN A 38 -12.41 -9.45 -5.62
C GLN A 38 -12.76 -9.59 -4.14
N ASP A 39 -13.99 -10.04 -3.83
CA ASP A 39 -14.47 -10.24 -2.46
C ASP A 39 -13.52 -11.06 -1.57
N ARG A 40 -12.83 -12.05 -2.17
CA ARG A 40 -11.84 -12.87 -1.48
C ARG A 40 -10.64 -12.06 -0.97
N ASP A 41 -10.26 -11.00 -1.69
CA ASP A 41 -9.11 -10.15 -1.36
C ASP A 41 -9.48 -9.23 -0.18
N PHE A 42 -10.73 -8.74 -0.12
CA PHE A 42 -11.25 -8.04 1.05
C PHE A 42 -11.30 -8.94 2.30
N ALA A 43 -11.66 -10.22 2.12
CA ALA A 43 -11.63 -11.19 3.21
C ALA A 43 -10.19 -11.45 3.70
N LEU A 44 -9.21 -11.51 2.79
CA LEU A 44 -7.78 -11.61 3.10
C LEU A 44 -7.29 -10.37 3.87
N LEU A 45 -7.64 -9.16 3.40
CA LEU A 45 -7.33 -7.91 4.10
C LEU A 45 -7.90 -7.90 5.51
N GLY A 46 -9.18 -8.26 5.66
CA GLY A 46 -9.82 -8.34 6.96
C GLY A 46 -9.13 -9.36 7.89
N HIS A 47 -8.63 -10.48 7.36
CA HIS A 47 -7.82 -11.42 8.14
C HIS A 47 -6.51 -10.79 8.60
N CYS A 48 -5.74 -10.18 7.69
CA CYS A 48 -4.48 -9.54 8.02
C CYS A 48 -4.64 -8.50 9.13
N VAL A 49 -5.63 -7.61 9.00
CA VAL A 49 -5.89 -6.55 9.98
C VAL A 49 -6.31 -7.12 11.33
N ARG A 50 -7.25 -8.08 11.37
CA ARG A 50 -7.69 -8.70 12.63
C ARG A 50 -6.57 -9.43 13.37
N CYS A 51 -5.62 -10.00 12.63
CA CYS A 51 -4.48 -10.73 13.19
C CYS A 51 -3.26 -9.83 13.45
N GLY A 52 -3.34 -8.51 13.20
CA GLY A 52 -2.23 -7.58 13.40
C GLY A 52 -1.08 -7.78 12.42
N ILE A 53 -1.36 -8.37 11.25
CA ILE A 53 -0.37 -8.57 10.19
C ILE A 53 -0.23 -7.27 9.41
N ALA A 54 0.99 -6.73 9.37
CA ALA A 54 1.33 -5.53 8.62
C ALA A 54 1.04 -5.75 7.13
N CYS A 55 0.07 -5.02 6.59
CA CYS A 55 -0.39 -5.22 5.22
C CYS A 55 -0.60 -3.92 4.44
N ALA A 56 -0.38 -4.03 3.14
CA ALA A 56 -0.69 -3.03 2.14
C ALA A 56 -1.60 -3.64 1.07
N VAL A 57 -2.44 -2.81 0.45
CA VAL A 57 -3.26 -3.24 -0.68
C VAL A 57 -3.07 -2.32 -1.86
N ARG A 58 -2.99 -2.91 -3.04
CA ARG A 58 -2.96 -2.18 -4.31
C ARG A 58 -4.37 -2.10 -4.86
N VAL A 59 -4.83 -0.89 -5.12
CA VAL A 59 -6.22 -0.58 -5.52
C VAL A 59 -6.22 0.02 -6.92
N ASP A 60 -7.23 -0.33 -7.72
CA ASP A 60 -7.35 0.13 -9.11
C ASP A 60 -8.26 1.37 -9.22
N ASP A 61 -9.19 1.56 -8.29
CA ASP A 61 -10.14 2.67 -8.33
C ASP A 61 -10.51 3.22 -6.93
N VAL A 62 -11.30 4.31 -6.93
CA VAL A 62 -11.74 5.01 -5.71
C VAL A 62 -12.69 4.15 -4.87
N LEU A 63 -13.51 3.28 -5.48
CA LEU A 63 -14.41 2.41 -4.74
C LEU A 63 -13.60 1.40 -3.93
N ASP A 64 -12.66 0.71 -4.58
CA ASP A 64 -11.75 -0.24 -3.94
C ASP A 64 -10.94 0.44 -2.84
N PHE A 65 -10.44 1.66 -3.10
CA PHE A 65 -9.73 2.46 -2.10
C PHE A 65 -10.56 2.71 -0.84
N VAL A 66 -11.79 3.23 -0.98
CA VAL A 66 -12.65 3.56 0.16
C VAL A 66 -13.05 2.30 0.94
N LEU A 67 -13.37 1.21 0.23
CA LEU A 67 -13.70 -0.08 0.84
C LEU A 67 -12.51 -0.64 1.62
N CYS A 68 -11.32 -0.65 1.02
CA CYS A 68 -10.10 -1.13 1.66
C CYS A 68 -9.70 -0.27 2.86
N ALA A 69 -9.70 1.06 2.71
CA ALA A 69 -9.30 1.97 3.78
C ALA A 69 -10.23 1.87 5.01
N SER A 70 -11.49 1.49 4.82
CA SER A 70 -12.43 1.19 5.91
C SER A 70 -12.00 -0.03 6.74
N LEU A 71 -11.25 -0.96 6.15
CA LEU A 71 -10.63 -2.10 6.83
C LEU A 71 -9.27 -1.75 7.46
N LYS A 72 -8.76 -0.53 7.25
CA LYS A 72 -7.54 0.02 7.88
C LYS A 72 -6.24 -0.78 7.62
N PRO A 73 -5.88 -1.09 6.35
CA PRO A 73 -4.51 -1.49 6.04
C PRO A 73 -3.53 -0.38 6.45
N MET A 74 -2.25 -0.72 6.58
CA MET A 74 -1.23 0.31 6.80
C MET A 74 -1.08 1.22 5.59
N TYR A 75 -1.16 0.64 4.38
CA TYR A 75 -0.92 1.35 3.13
C TYR A 75 -1.95 0.98 2.06
N CYS A 76 -2.37 1.99 1.30
CA CYS A 76 -3.04 1.84 0.02
C CYS A 76 -2.07 2.26 -1.09
N ILE A 77 -1.73 1.34 -1.98
CA ILE A 77 -0.80 1.53 -3.09
C ILE A 77 -1.59 1.90 -4.34
N VAL A 78 -1.20 2.99 -5.00
CA VAL A 78 -1.89 3.54 -6.18
C VAL A 78 -0.88 3.70 -7.32
N ASP A 79 -1.21 3.17 -8.49
CA ASP A 79 -0.38 3.28 -9.71
C ASP A 79 -0.60 4.60 -10.47
N ASP A 80 -1.86 5.01 -10.57
CA ASP A 80 -2.26 6.25 -11.23
C ASP A 80 -1.90 7.46 -10.35
N ASP A 81 -2.42 8.65 -10.69
CA ASP A 81 -2.22 9.83 -9.86
C ASP A 81 -2.74 9.57 -8.43
N PRO A 82 -1.87 9.55 -7.40
CA PRO A 82 -2.30 9.30 -6.02
C PRO A 82 -3.00 10.50 -5.39
N LYS A 83 -3.02 11.67 -6.04
CA LYS A 83 -3.56 12.92 -5.45
C LYS A 83 -5.05 12.82 -5.06
N PRO A 84 -5.97 12.30 -5.90
CA PRO A 84 -7.37 12.16 -5.50
C PRO A 84 -7.55 11.23 -4.29
N TYR A 85 -6.77 10.15 -4.22
CA TYR A 85 -6.80 9.21 -3.10
C TYR A 85 -6.29 9.85 -1.81
N GLN A 86 -5.21 10.65 -1.89
CA GLN A 86 -4.69 11.42 -0.76
C GLN A 86 -5.71 12.44 -0.25
N GLU A 87 -6.41 13.15 -1.13
CA GLU A 87 -7.45 14.11 -0.75
C GLU A 87 -8.62 13.43 -0.03
N ILE A 88 -9.01 12.24 -0.48
CA ILE A 88 -10.03 11.43 0.21
C ILE A 88 -9.51 10.99 1.58
N ALA A 89 -8.26 10.51 1.67
CA ALA A 89 -7.65 10.11 2.94
C ALA A 89 -7.62 11.25 3.95
N GLU A 90 -7.27 12.46 3.52
CA GLU A 90 -7.24 13.66 4.36
C GLU A 90 -8.64 14.12 4.76
N THR A 91 -9.59 14.12 3.82
CA THR A 91 -10.98 14.54 4.05
C THR A 91 -11.66 13.69 5.12
N TYR A 92 -11.45 12.37 5.06
CA TYR A 92 -12.04 11.42 6.01
C TYR A 92 -11.13 11.05 7.18
N VAL A 93 -9.94 11.66 7.26
CA VAL A 93 -8.94 11.41 8.30
C VAL A 93 -8.65 9.90 8.44
N LEU A 94 -8.37 9.25 7.31
CA LEU A 94 -8.14 7.81 7.26
C LEU A 94 -6.80 7.46 7.93
N ASP A 95 -6.77 6.33 8.65
CA ASP A 95 -5.56 5.82 9.30
C ASP A 95 -4.53 5.31 8.27
N SER A 96 -5.02 4.77 7.15
CA SER A 96 -4.21 4.23 6.05
C SER A 96 -3.44 5.33 5.31
N LYS A 97 -2.18 5.06 4.98
CA LYS A 97 -1.32 5.97 4.21
C LYS A 97 -1.38 5.68 2.72
N VAL A 98 -1.38 6.72 1.89
CA VAL A 98 -1.37 6.56 0.42
C VAL A 98 0.07 6.49 -0.10
N LEU A 99 0.38 5.42 -0.84
CA LEU A 99 1.68 5.24 -1.50
C LEU A 99 1.52 5.32 -3.02
N GLY A 100 2.12 6.33 -3.64
CA GLY A 100 2.21 6.40 -5.10
C GLY A 100 3.33 5.50 -5.63
N VAL A 101 3.05 4.71 -6.66
CA VAL A 101 4.07 3.89 -7.32
C VAL A 101 4.96 4.77 -8.21
N ILE A 102 6.27 4.59 -8.12
CA ILE A 102 7.27 5.32 -8.91
C ILE A 102 8.30 4.36 -9.53
N THR A 103 8.94 4.76 -10.62
CA THR A 103 10.04 4.00 -11.25
C THR A 103 11.38 4.73 -11.14
N HIS A 104 11.35 6.06 -10.99
CA HIS A 104 12.53 6.90 -10.92
C HIS A 104 12.46 7.87 -9.75
N LYS A 105 13.60 8.15 -9.12
CA LYS A 105 13.69 9.01 -7.92
C LYS A 105 13.24 10.44 -8.17
N GLU A 106 13.31 10.92 -9.41
CA GLU A 106 12.87 12.26 -9.80
C GLU A 106 11.36 12.44 -9.57
N GLN A 107 10.58 11.36 -9.64
CA GLN A 107 9.14 11.39 -9.34
C GLN A 107 8.84 11.70 -7.86
N ILE A 108 9.80 11.48 -6.94
CA ILE A 108 9.65 11.82 -5.52
C ILE A 108 9.34 13.31 -5.35
N VAL A 109 9.97 14.17 -6.16
CA VAL A 109 9.77 15.63 -6.10
C VAL A 109 8.32 15.98 -6.44
N SER A 110 7.78 15.38 -7.51
CA SER A 110 6.38 15.58 -7.91
C SER A 110 5.41 15.11 -6.81
N MET A 111 5.66 13.95 -6.22
CA MET A 111 4.83 13.39 -5.14
C MET A 111 4.89 14.23 -3.86
N ALA A 112 6.05 14.77 -3.52
CA ALA A 112 6.20 15.69 -2.39
C ALA A 112 5.40 16.99 -2.60
N HIS A 113 5.43 17.57 -3.81
CA HIS A 113 4.62 18.75 -4.13
C HIS A 113 3.11 18.48 -4.10
N LYS A 114 2.69 17.27 -4.47
CA LYS A 114 1.29 16.82 -4.37
C LYS A 114 0.84 16.55 -2.93
N GLY A 115 1.77 16.46 -1.98
CA GLY A 115 1.47 16.18 -0.57
C GLY A 115 1.15 14.70 -0.30
N ILE A 116 1.67 13.78 -1.13
CA ILE A 116 1.39 12.34 -0.97
C ILE A 116 2.12 11.79 0.26
N ASP A 117 1.43 10.97 1.05
CA ASP A 117 1.96 10.35 2.27
C ASP A 117 3.27 9.59 2.03
N GLY A 118 3.42 8.93 0.89
CA GLY A 118 4.67 8.29 0.50
C GLY A 118 4.72 7.78 -0.93
N VAL A 119 5.85 7.17 -1.25
CA VAL A 119 6.09 6.49 -2.52
C VAL A 119 6.70 5.12 -2.32
N ILE A 120 6.45 4.24 -3.27
CA ILE A 120 7.06 2.92 -3.37
C ILE A 120 7.60 2.71 -4.77
N PHE A 121 8.86 2.29 -4.87
CA PHE A 121 9.44 1.94 -6.16
C PHE A 121 8.76 0.67 -6.70
N ALA A 122 8.43 0.66 -7.99
CA ALA A 122 7.82 -0.50 -8.64
C ALA A 122 8.69 -1.77 -8.49
N SER A 123 10.02 -1.62 -8.49
CA SER A 123 10.97 -2.70 -8.22
C SER A 123 10.96 -3.21 -6.77
N TRP A 124 10.25 -2.54 -5.86
CA TRP A 124 10.03 -3.00 -4.49
C TRP A 124 8.74 -3.82 -4.34
N LEU A 125 7.91 -3.84 -5.39
CA LEU A 125 6.66 -4.58 -5.50
C LEU A 125 6.81 -5.78 -6.45
N GLU A 126 7.86 -6.56 -6.25
CA GLU A 126 8.05 -7.80 -6.99
C GLU A 126 7.00 -8.85 -6.57
N VAL A 127 6.46 -9.56 -7.56
CA VAL A 127 5.44 -10.60 -7.44
C VAL A 127 6.10 -11.97 -7.52
#